data_AF-A0A7C6B233-F1
#
_entry.id   AF-A0A7C6B233-F1
#
_cell.length_a   1.000
_cell.length_b   1.000
_cell.length_c   1.000
_cell.angle_alpha   90.00
_cell.angle_beta   90.00
_cell.angle_gamma   90.00
#
_symmetry.space_group_name_H-M   'P 1'
#
loop_
_entity.id
_entity.type
_entity.pdbx_description
1 polymer ?
#
loop_
_entity_poly.entity_id
_entity_poly.type
_entity_poly.pdbx_seq_one_letter_code
_entity_poly.pdbx_strand_id
1 'polypeptide(L)'
;VIQPIAEIAAVCRSHGVLVHTDAVQAVGKMPVSFQQLGVDAMTVTAHKCGGPVGIGALVVRHNCPLVPILYGGEQQQGLRPGTEPLALAVGMEVAFELAVRDLVQNVEHMRILQEQFETRLRSAIPDILIHGCHSPRLPQTTCIAIPGIENQLLLTALDSEGVQCSIGSACSSGSAEPSPTLLAMGLPRELVRSSLRFSFGPETTSQELETAAEIIGAIVKRLRDRHNYMA
;
A
#
# COMPACT_ATOMS: atom_id res chain seq x y z
N VAL A 1 -2.16 0.65 7.77
CA VAL A 1 -1.81 1.11 9.14
C VAL A 1 -0.40 1.64 9.10
N ILE A 2 -0.12 2.75 9.79
CA ILE A 2 1.22 3.36 9.90
C ILE A 2 1.88 2.85 11.17
N GLN A 3 3.12 2.39 11.05
CA GLN A 3 3.90 1.86 12.18
C GLN A 3 4.69 2.96 12.89
N PRO A 4 4.91 2.88 14.21
CA PRO A 4 5.68 3.86 14.98
C PRO A 4 7.20 3.68 14.81
N ILE A 5 7.69 3.86 13.58
CA ILE A 5 9.07 3.52 13.20
C ILE A 5 10.11 4.32 14.01
N ALA A 6 9.86 5.58 14.32
CA ALA A 6 10.79 6.41 15.10
C ALA A 6 10.98 5.89 16.54
N GLU A 7 9.89 5.46 17.18
CA GLU A 7 9.93 4.87 18.52
C GLU A 7 10.65 3.52 18.51
N ILE A 8 10.37 2.67 17.50
CA ILE A 8 11.07 1.40 17.31
C ILE A 8 12.58 1.63 17.13
N ALA A 9 12.95 2.59 16.27
CA ALA A 9 14.35 2.94 16.04
C ALA A 9 15.06 3.44 17.31
N ALA A 10 14.37 4.22 18.16
CA ALA A 10 14.92 4.68 19.44
C ALA A 10 15.21 3.50 20.39
N VAL A 11 14.30 2.53 20.50
CA VAL A 11 14.48 1.33 21.33
C VAL A 11 15.60 0.43 20.79
N CYS A 12 15.65 0.18 19.49
CA CYS A 12 16.71 -0.63 18.89
C CYS A 12 18.08 0.02 19.07
N ARG A 13 18.17 1.34 18.92
CA ARG A 13 19.42 2.09 19.10
C ARG A 13 19.98 1.96 20.52
N SER A 14 19.13 1.97 21.56
CA SER A 14 19.61 1.79 22.94
C SER A 14 20.21 0.40 23.20
N HIS A 15 19.96 -0.56 22.30
CA HIS A 15 20.49 -1.93 22.34
C HIS A 15 21.55 -2.20 21.26
N GLY A 16 21.97 -1.18 20.49
CA GLY A 16 22.93 -1.37 19.39
C GLY A 16 22.40 -2.22 18.24
N VAL A 17 21.07 -2.33 18.08
CA VAL A 17 20.42 -3.09 17.02
C VAL A 17 20.15 -2.18 15.82
N LEU A 18 20.56 -2.62 14.63
CA LEU A 18 20.30 -1.90 13.38
C LEU A 18 18.82 -2.01 12.97
N VAL A 19 18.27 -0.93 12.43
CA VAL A 19 16.89 -0.88 11.94
C VAL A 19 16.85 -0.50 10.47
N HIS A 20 16.22 -1.38 9.70
CA HIS A 20 15.78 -1.09 8.33
C HIS A 20 14.28 -0.81 8.34
N THR A 21 13.85 0.14 7.50
CA THR A 21 12.43 0.37 7.24
C THR A 21 12.14 0.34 5.74
N ASP A 22 11.06 -0.33 5.36
CA ASP A 22 10.51 -0.24 4.02
C ASP A 22 9.53 0.96 3.95
N ALA A 23 9.94 2.02 3.27
CA ALA A 23 9.16 3.25 3.10
C ALA A 23 8.47 3.34 1.74
N VAL A 24 8.41 2.24 0.96
CA VAL A 24 7.85 2.21 -0.41
C VAL A 24 6.42 2.76 -0.48
N GLN A 25 5.60 2.53 0.54
CA GLN A 25 4.22 3.04 0.62
C GLN A 25 4.10 4.42 1.28
N ALA A 26 5.13 4.88 2.00
CA ALA A 26 5.05 6.10 2.79
C ALA A 26 5.42 7.35 1.98
N VAL A 27 6.50 7.27 1.18
CA VAL A 27 6.99 8.41 0.38
C VAL A 27 5.90 8.94 -0.53
N GLY A 28 5.61 10.24 -0.47
CA GLY A 28 4.56 10.90 -1.26
C GLY A 28 3.13 10.74 -0.74
N LYS A 29 2.92 10.05 0.39
CA LYS A 29 1.59 9.91 1.04
C LYS A 29 1.58 10.30 2.52
N MET A 30 2.76 10.55 3.08
CA MET A 30 2.94 11.21 4.36
C MET A 30 4.34 11.86 4.39
N PRO A 31 4.59 12.79 5.33
CA PRO A 31 5.94 13.29 5.56
C PRO A 31 6.88 12.13 5.94
N VAL A 32 8.02 12.03 5.25
CA VAL A 32 9.06 11.04 5.51
C VAL A 32 10.40 11.75 5.61
N SER A 33 11.09 11.58 6.73
CA SER A 33 12.45 12.07 6.92
C SER A 33 13.32 10.96 7.47
N PHE A 34 14.33 10.56 6.68
CA PHE A 34 15.29 9.54 7.08
C PHE A 34 15.97 9.89 8.43
N GLN A 35 16.31 11.17 8.60
CA GLN A 35 16.96 11.65 9.81
C GLN A 35 16.02 11.58 11.03
N GLN A 36 14.76 12.01 10.89
CA GLN A 36 13.80 12.01 12.01
C GLN A 36 13.36 10.59 12.38
N LEU A 37 13.25 9.68 11.41
CA LEU A 37 12.93 8.29 11.66
C LEU A 37 14.02 7.56 12.46
N GLY A 38 15.27 8.03 12.36
CA GLY A 38 16.38 7.47 13.15
C GLY A 38 16.74 6.02 12.80
N VAL A 39 16.31 5.53 11.64
CA VAL A 39 16.66 4.20 11.10
C VAL A 39 18.08 4.18 10.51
N ASP A 40 18.65 3.01 10.33
CA ASP A 40 19.98 2.80 9.75
C ASP A 40 19.93 2.61 8.24
N ALA A 41 18.82 2.06 7.73
CA ALA A 41 18.54 1.94 6.31
C ALA A 41 17.05 2.15 5.98
N MET A 42 16.75 2.67 4.80
CA MET A 42 15.39 2.92 4.32
C MET A 42 15.24 2.59 2.83
N THR A 43 14.29 1.73 2.50
CA THR A 43 13.97 1.40 1.09
C THR A 43 12.94 2.36 0.52
N VAL A 44 13.18 2.87 -0.68
CA VAL A 44 12.25 3.71 -1.45
C VAL A 44 12.21 3.29 -2.92
N THR A 45 11.12 3.62 -3.63
CA THR A 45 10.98 3.35 -5.07
C THR A 45 10.17 4.43 -5.79
N ALA A 46 10.51 4.68 -7.05
CA ALA A 46 9.91 5.73 -7.86
C ALA A 46 8.46 5.40 -8.27
N HIS A 47 8.18 4.15 -8.67
CA HIS A 47 6.91 3.78 -9.28
C HIS A 47 5.69 3.83 -8.35
N LYS A 48 5.89 3.96 -7.03
CA LYS A 48 4.80 4.25 -6.10
C LYS A 48 4.45 5.73 -6.02
N CYS A 49 5.24 6.60 -6.63
CA CYS A 49 5.09 8.06 -6.61
C CYS A 49 4.94 8.63 -8.03
N GLY A 50 4.45 7.84 -8.99
CA GLY A 50 4.29 8.24 -10.39
C GLY A 50 5.58 8.21 -11.22
N GLY A 51 6.69 7.74 -10.64
CA GLY A 51 7.96 7.59 -11.36
C GLY A 51 8.07 6.29 -12.18
N PRO A 52 9.21 6.08 -12.87
CA PRO A 52 9.40 4.90 -13.71
C PRO A 52 9.53 3.61 -12.89
N VAL A 53 9.08 2.49 -13.48
CA VAL A 53 9.33 1.14 -12.98
C VAL A 53 10.80 0.76 -13.26
N GLY A 54 11.40 -0.05 -12.39
CA GLY A 54 12.78 -0.55 -12.56
C GLY A 54 13.86 0.26 -11.82
N ILE A 55 13.47 1.23 -10.98
CA ILE A 55 14.40 2.01 -10.16
C ILE A 55 13.89 2.20 -8.72
N GLY A 56 14.83 2.23 -7.80
CA GLY A 56 14.62 2.50 -6.39
C GLY A 56 15.95 2.77 -5.70
N ALA A 57 15.91 3.05 -4.41
CA ALA A 57 17.09 3.33 -3.62
C ALA A 57 17.00 2.67 -2.24
N LEU A 58 18.16 2.26 -1.75
CA LEU A 58 18.39 1.98 -0.33
C LEU A 58 19.14 3.19 0.22
N VAL A 59 18.47 4.00 1.04
CA VAL A 59 19.09 5.12 1.75
C VAL A 59 19.72 4.57 3.02
N VAL A 60 20.98 4.89 3.27
CA VAL A 60 21.78 4.24 4.31
C VAL A 60 22.46 5.29 5.17
N ARG A 61 22.46 5.11 6.48
CA ARG A 61 23.22 5.97 7.40
C ARG A 61 24.70 5.82 7.13
N HIS A 62 25.44 6.93 7.22
CA HIS A 62 26.90 6.90 7.16
C HIS A 62 27.47 5.88 8.15
N ASN A 63 28.40 5.03 7.67
CA ASN A 63 29.03 3.92 8.39
C ASN A 63 28.10 2.76 8.81
N CYS A 64 26.89 2.64 8.27
CA CYS A 64 26.13 1.40 8.42
C CYS A 64 26.88 0.26 7.71
N PRO A 65 27.17 -0.85 8.40
CA PRO A 65 27.86 -1.97 7.78
C PRO A 65 26.96 -2.62 6.73
N LEU A 66 27.39 -2.61 5.47
CA LEU A 66 26.69 -3.26 4.37
C LEU A 66 27.63 -4.22 3.64
N VAL A 67 27.08 -5.36 3.25
CA VAL A 67 27.76 -6.33 2.39
C VAL A 67 27.07 -6.30 1.03
N PRO A 68 27.81 -6.08 -0.08
CA PRO A 68 27.24 -6.14 -1.42
C PRO A 68 26.64 -7.53 -1.69
N ILE A 69 25.44 -7.55 -2.28
CA ILE A 69 24.80 -8.78 -2.78
C ILE A 69 25.00 -8.97 -4.29
N LEU A 70 25.51 -7.94 -4.96
CA LEU A 70 25.86 -7.92 -6.38
C LEU A 70 27.36 -7.62 -6.48
N TYR A 71 28.06 -8.29 -7.39
CA TYR A 71 29.51 -8.18 -7.56
C TYR A 71 29.87 -7.78 -8.99
N GLY A 72 30.87 -6.91 -9.14
CA GLY A 72 31.24 -6.32 -10.43
C GLY A 72 32.08 -5.05 -10.26
N GLY A 73 31.82 -4.03 -11.07
CA GLY A 73 32.52 -2.73 -11.02
C GLY A 73 32.27 -1.91 -9.75
N GLU A 74 32.93 -0.75 -9.66
CA GLU A 74 32.98 0.09 -8.46
C GLU A 74 31.83 1.11 -8.35
N GLN A 75 30.80 1.02 -9.19
CA GLN A 75 29.64 1.90 -9.12
C GLN A 75 28.99 1.88 -7.73
N GLN A 76 28.40 3.01 -7.33
CA GLN A 76 27.77 3.17 -6.00
C GLN A 76 28.71 2.75 -4.86
N GLN A 77 29.97 3.18 -4.90
CA GLN A 77 31.01 2.87 -3.90
C GLN A 77 31.30 1.36 -3.78
N GLY A 78 31.15 0.60 -4.87
CA GLY A 78 31.31 -0.85 -4.89
C GLY A 78 30.16 -1.63 -4.24
N LEU A 79 29.09 -0.95 -3.79
CA LEU A 79 27.92 -1.61 -3.17
C LEU A 79 26.92 -2.16 -4.19
N ARG A 80 26.85 -1.54 -5.37
CA ARG A 80 25.91 -1.92 -6.43
C ARG A 80 26.56 -1.68 -7.80
N PRO A 81 27.18 -2.72 -8.40
CA PRO A 81 27.86 -2.63 -9.68
C PRO A 81 26.88 -2.45 -10.86
N GLY A 82 27.44 -2.06 -12.00
CA GLY A 82 26.74 -1.97 -13.29
C GLY A 82 26.41 -0.53 -13.67
N THR A 83 26.43 -0.26 -14.98
CA THR A 83 26.18 1.06 -15.55
C THR A 83 24.91 1.70 -14.99
N GLU A 84 25.05 2.92 -14.50
CA GLU A 84 23.96 3.65 -13.85
C GLU A 84 22.86 3.97 -14.87
N PRO A 85 21.60 3.61 -14.59
CA PRO A 85 20.50 3.90 -15.50
C PRO A 85 20.07 5.37 -15.36
N LEU A 86 20.87 6.28 -15.94
CA LEU A 86 20.73 7.74 -15.74
C LEU A 86 19.30 8.25 -15.98
N ALA A 87 18.65 7.82 -17.06
CA ALA A 87 17.27 8.22 -17.36
C ALA A 87 16.28 7.79 -16.26
N LEU A 88 16.45 6.60 -15.67
CA LEU A 88 15.62 6.15 -14.57
C LEU A 88 15.92 6.92 -13.28
N ALA A 89 17.19 7.27 -13.04
CA ALA A 89 17.59 8.07 -11.88
C ALA A 89 16.96 9.48 -11.94
N VAL A 90 17.04 10.15 -13.10
CA VAL A 90 16.38 11.45 -13.32
C VAL A 90 14.86 11.32 -13.17
N GLY A 91 14.25 10.29 -13.73
CA GLY A 91 12.81 10.04 -13.57
C GLY A 91 12.40 9.79 -12.11
N MET A 92 13.25 9.14 -11.31
CA MET A 92 13.02 8.94 -9.88
C MET A 92 13.13 10.25 -9.10
N GLU A 93 14.12 11.08 -9.40
CA GLU A 93 14.31 12.39 -8.77
C GLU A 93 13.08 13.28 -9.00
N VAL A 94 12.66 13.45 -10.26
CA VAL A 94 11.49 14.26 -10.61
C VAL A 94 10.22 13.73 -9.94
N ALA A 95 10.02 12.41 -9.92
CA ALA A 95 8.86 11.81 -9.26
C ALA A 95 8.83 12.11 -7.75
N PHE A 96 9.96 12.05 -7.07
CA PHE A 96 10.03 12.40 -5.64
C PHE A 96 9.86 13.91 -5.42
N GLU A 97 10.42 14.76 -6.27
CA GLU A 97 10.22 16.21 -6.19
C GLU A 97 8.73 16.58 -6.29
N LEU A 98 8.03 16.06 -7.31
CA LEU A 98 6.60 16.28 -7.49
C LEU A 98 5.78 15.73 -6.31
N ALA A 99 6.10 14.52 -5.85
CA ALA A 99 5.41 13.89 -4.73
C ALA A 99 5.59 14.66 -3.41
N VAL A 100 6.74 15.31 -3.20
CA VAL A 100 7.00 16.16 -2.03
C VAL A 100 6.34 17.52 -2.17
N ARG A 101 6.45 18.16 -3.34
CA ARG A 101 5.84 19.46 -3.64
C ARG A 101 4.33 19.44 -3.43
N ASP A 102 3.68 18.41 -3.94
CA ASP A 102 2.21 18.31 -3.96
C ASP A 102 1.66 17.52 -2.76
N LEU A 103 2.53 17.13 -1.81
CA LEU A 103 2.20 16.19 -0.73
C LEU A 103 0.96 16.60 0.06
N VAL A 104 0.89 17.86 0.52
CA VAL A 104 -0.20 18.34 1.38
C VAL A 104 -1.53 18.29 0.64
N GLN A 105 -1.55 18.79 -0.60
CA GLN A 105 -2.75 18.80 -1.43
C GLN A 105 -3.21 17.37 -1.75
N ASN A 106 -2.29 16.50 -2.16
CA ASN A 106 -2.60 15.12 -2.54
C ASN A 106 -3.09 14.30 -1.35
N VAL A 107 -2.48 14.45 -0.18
CA VAL A 107 -2.90 13.77 1.06
C VAL A 107 -4.30 14.20 1.45
N GLU A 108 -4.61 15.51 1.41
CA GLU A 108 -5.93 16.02 1.76
C GLU A 108 -7.00 15.54 0.78
N HIS A 109 -6.72 15.60 -0.53
CA HIS A 109 -7.61 15.08 -1.57
C HIS A 109 -7.90 13.60 -1.35
N MET A 110 -6.87 12.76 -1.20
CA MET A 110 -7.03 11.33 -0.98
C MET A 110 -7.76 11.01 0.33
N ARG A 111 -7.57 11.80 1.39
CA ARG A 111 -8.29 11.63 2.66
C ARG A 111 -9.79 11.88 2.49
N ILE A 112 -10.17 12.96 1.80
CA ILE A 112 -11.58 13.26 1.48
C ILE A 112 -12.19 12.11 0.67
N LEU A 113 -11.48 11.63 -0.35
CA LEU A 113 -11.90 10.50 -1.17
C LEU A 113 -12.08 9.22 -0.35
N GLN A 114 -11.15 8.92 0.54
CA GLN A 114 -11.23 7.76 1.45
C GLN A 114 -12.49 7.83 2.32
N GLU A 115 -12.75 8.97 2.95
CA GLU A 115 -13.91 9.16 3.82
C GLU A 115 -15.23 9.03 3.04
N GLN A 116 -15.31 9.63 1.85
CA GLN A 116 -16.48 9.52 0.97
C GLN A 116 -16.72 8.07 0.53
N PHE A 117 -15.67 7.38 0.09
CA PHE A 117 -15.74 6.00 -0.38
C PHE A 117 -16.16 5.05 0.75
N GLU A 118 -15.51 5.15 1.92
CA GLU A 118 -15.84 4.31 3.09
C GLU A 118 -17.26 4.56 3.59
N THR A 119 -17.74 5.81 3.57
CA THR A 119 -19.12 6.17 3.95
C THR A 119 -20.13 5.54 3.00
N ARG A 120 -19.92 5.66 1.69
CA ARG A 120 -20.83 5.07 0.68
C ARG A 120 -20.87 3.55 0.77
N LEU A 121 -19.71 2.92 0.95
CA LEU A 121 -19.61 1.48 1.13
C LEU A 121 -20.40 0.99 2.36
N ARG A 122 -20.30 1.68 3.50
CA ARG A 122 -21.08 1.33 4.70
C ARG A 122 -22.58 1.49 4.51
N SER A 123 -23.01 2.51 3.76
CA SER A 123 -24.41 2.70 3.42
C SER A 123 -24.95 1.61 2.50
N ALA A 124 -24.14 1.15 1.53
CA ALA A 124 -24.53 0.13 0.57
C ALA A 124 -24.46 -1.30 1.14
N ILE A 125 -23.53 -1.56 2.07
CA ILE A 125 -23.25 -2.88 2.64
C ILE A 125 -23.18 -2.76 4.16
N PRO A 126 -24.29 -2.92 4.89
CA PRO A 126 -24.36 -2.63 6.33
C PRO A 126 -23.39 -3.43 7.21
N ASP A 127 -23.03 -4.64 6.80
CA ASP A 127 -22.13 -5.56 7.52
C ASP A 127 -20.67 -5.50 7.04
N ILE A 128 -20.31 -4.51 6.21
CA ILE A 128 -18.94 -4.32 5.75
C ILE A 128 -18.01 -3.96 6.91
N LEU A 129 -16.86 -4.62 6.93
CA LEU A 129 -15.79 -4.34 7.88
C LEU A 129 -14.67 -3.60 7.17
N ILE A 130 -14.06 -2.62 7.84
CA ILE A 130 -12.90 -1.87 7.32
C ILE A 130 -11.73 -2.12 8.25
N HIS A 131 -10.69 -2.77 7.73
CA HIS A 131 -9.52 -3.16 8.51
C HIS A 131 -8.68 -1.94 8.90
N GLY A 132 -8.40 -1.81 10.20
CA GLY A 132 -7.57 -0.73 10.73
C GLY A 132 -8.24 0.66 10.70
N CYS A 133 -9.57 0.75 10.59
CA CYS A 133 -10.28 2.03 10.53
C CYS A 133 -10.08 2.93 11.76
N HIS A 134 -9.72 2.35 12.90
CA HIS A 134 -9.42 3.07 14.16
C HIS A 134 -7.92 3.29 14.40
N SER A 135 -7.07 2.96 13.42
CA SER A 135 -5.61 3.14 13.51
C SER A 135 -5.14 4.26 12.59
N PRO A 136 -3.96 4.85 12.83
CA PRO A 136 -3.31 5.70 11.85
C PRO A 136 -3.15 4.95 10.52
N ARG A 137 -3.66 5.52 9.42
CA ARG A 137 -3.61 4.92 8.08
C ARG A 137 -3.13 5.93 7.05
N LEU A 138 -2.60 5.40 5.96
CA LEU A 138 -2.31 6.19 4.79
C LEU A 138 -3.63 6.56 4.08
N PRO A 139 -3.73 7.78 3.52
CA PRO A 139 -4.99 8.31 3.00
C PRO A 139 -5.48 7.57 1.75
N GLN A 140 -4.60 6.90 1.03
CA GLN A 140 -4.91 6.34 -0.29
C GLN A 140 -5.41 4.89 -0.28
N THR A 141 -5.60 4.28 0.89
CA THR A 141 -5.88 2.84 1.00
C THR A 141 -7.09 2.53 1.86
N THR A 142 -8.02 1.75 1.31
CA THR A 142 -9.15 1.18 2.05
C THR A 142 -9.10 -0.33 1.90
N CYS A 143 -9.01 -1.05 3.02
CA CYS A 143 -9.04 -2.50 3.05
C CYS A 143 -10.32 -2.93 3.74
N ILE A 144 -11.19 -3.62 3.00
CA ILE A 144 -12.51 -4.04 3.46
C ILE A 144 -12.58 -5.55 3.59
N ALA A 145 -13.53 -6.05 4.38
CA ALA A 145 -14.02 -7.42 4.33
C ALA A 145 -15.54 -7.43 4.19
N ILE A 146 -16.05 -8.32 3.34
CA ILE A 146 -17.49 -8.50 3.11
C ILE A 146 -17.87 -9.91 3.55
N PRO A 147 -18.38 -10.08 4.79
CA PRO A 147 -18.71 -11.40 5.32
C PRO A 147 -19.60 -12.22 4.38
N GLY A 148 -19.30 -13.52 4.27
CA GLY A 148 -20.04 -14.47 3.44
C GLY A 148 -19.72 -14.46 1.95
N ILE A 149 -18.76 -13.64 1.48
CA ILE A 149 -18.34 -13.63 0.07
C ILE A 149 -16.83 -13.88 -0.03
N GLU A 150 -16.44 -14.91 -0.79
CA GLU A 150 -15.04 -15.18 -1.09
C GLU A 150 -14.44 -14.07 -1.98
N ASN A 151 -13.26 -13.58 -1.61
CA ASN A 151 -12.65 -12.41 -2.23
C ASN A 151 -12.30 -12.63 -3.71
N GLN A 152 -11.95 -13.84 -4.12
CA GLN A 152 -11.65 -14.17 -5.52
C GLN A 152 -12.88 -14.03 -6.41
N LEU A 153 -14.05 -14.45 -5.91
CA LEU A 153 -15.32 -14.29 -6.62
C LEU A 153 -15.66 -12.81 -6.79
N LEU A 154 -15.50 -12.03 -5.72
CA LEU A 154 -15.78 -10.60 -5.76
C LEU A 154 -14.79 -9.84 -6.64
N LEU A 155 -13.49 -10.17 -6.59
CA LEU A 155 -12.44 -9.61 -7.44
C LEU A 155 -12.78 -9.79 -8.92
N THR A 156 -13.10 -11.02 -9.34
CA THR A 156 -13.44 -11.32 -10.74
C THR A 156 -14.73 -10.63 -11.17
N ALA A 157 -15.74 -10.55 -10.29
CA ALA A 157 -16.98 -9.85 -10.59
C ALA A 157 -16.76 -8.34 -10.76
N LEU A 158 -15.94 -7.72 -9.90
CA LEU A 158 -15.61 -6.29 -9.97
C LEU A 158 -14.80 -5.96 -11.22
N ASP A 159 -13.83 -6.80 -11.58
CA ASP A 159 -13.02 -6.64 -12.79
C ASP A 159 -13.89 -6.62 -14.06
N SER A 160 -14.91 -7.49 -14.13
CA SER A 160 -15.84 -7.51 -15.26
C SER A 160 -16.72 -6.26 -15.40
N GLU A 161 -16.85 -5.47 -14.33
CA GLU A 161 -17.60 -4.20 -14.29
C GLU A 161 -16.66 -2.98 -14.25
N GLY A 162 -15.36 -3.19 -14.50
CA GLY A 162 -14.37 -2.11 -14.62
C GLY A 162 -13.81 -1.57 -13.29
N VAL A 163 -14.07 -2.23 -12.16
CA VAL A 163 -13.53 -1.82 -10.85
C VAL A 163 -12.33 -2.69 -10.49
N GLN A 164 -11.14 -2.10 -10.53
CA GLN A 164 -9.88 -2.79 -10.25
C GLN A 164 -9.51 -2.70 -8.76
N CYS A 165 -9.18 -3.84 -8.16
CA CYS A 165 -8.74 -3.93 -6.77
C CYS A 165 -7.77 -5.09 -6.57
N SER A 166 -7.35 -5.34 -5.33
CA SER A 166 -6.39 -6.40 -5.00
C SER A 166 -6.88 -7.25 -3.84
N ILE A 167 -6.61 -8.56 -3.90
CA ILE A 167 -6.71 -9.47 -2.76
C ILE A 167 -5.38 -9.48 -2.01
N GLY A 168 -5.38 -9.06 -0.74
CA GLY A 168 -4.19 -9.14 0.12
C GLY A 168 -2.97 -8.31 -0.31
N SER A 169 -1.77 -8.77 0.09
CA SER A 169 -0.50 -8.25 -0.44
C SER A 169 -0.41 -8.67 -1.90
N ALA A 170 -0.32 -7.71 -2.81
CA ALA A 170 -0.42 -7.83 -4.27
C ALA A 170 0.58 -8.79 -4.97
N CYS A 171 1.31 -9.63 -4.23
CA CYS A 171 2.35 -10.54 -4.69
C CYS A 171 2.00 -12.04 -4.55
N SER A 172 0.75 -12.42 -4.30
CA SER A 172 0.34 -13.83 -4.40
C SER A 172 0.16 -14.22 -5.87
N SER A 173 1.27 -14.38 -6.58
CA SER A 173 1.30 -14.99 -7.91
C SER A 173 0.90 -16.47 -7.77
N GLY A 174 -0.40 -16.74 -7.84
CA GLY A 174 -0.98 -18.08 -8.00
C GLY A 174 -1.23 -18.90 -6.72
N SER A 175 -0.86 -18.43 -5.53
CA SER A 175 -1.22 -19.12 -4.28
C SER A 175 -2.51 -18.54 -3.68
N ALA A 176 -3.50 -19.40 -3.43
CA ALA A 176 -4.75 -19.06 -2.74
C ALA A 176 -4.56 -18.83 -1.23
N GLU A 177 -3.35 -18.43 -0.82
CA GLU A 177 -3.02 -18.32 0.60
C GLU A 177 -3.58 -17.01 1.19
N PRO A 178 -4.17 -17.07 2.39
CA PRO A 178 -4.68 -15.90 3.07
C PRO A 178 -3.57 -14.86 3.33
N SER A 179 -3.93 -13.57 3.31
CA SER A 179 -2.98 -12.49 3.56
C SER A 179 -2.24 -12.67 4.89
N PRO A 180 -0.90 -12.84 4.88
CA PRO A 180 -0.13 -13.02 6.10
C PRO A 180 -0.20 -11.79 7.00
N THR A 181 -0.35 -10.59 6.44
CA THR A 181 -0.54 -9.35 7.21
C THR A 181 -1.86 -9.35 7.97
N LEU A 182 -2.97 -9.74 7.32
CA LEU A 182 -4.28 -9.77 8.00
C LEU A 182 -4.35 -10.88 9.05
N LEU A 183 -3.65 -12.01 8.81
CA LEU A 183 -3.48 -13.06 9.82
C LEU A 183 -2.66 -12.57 11.03
N ALA A 184 -1.57 -11.85 10.80
CA ALA A 184 -0.75 -11.27 11.86
C ALA A 184 -1.50 -10.20 12.69
N MET A 185 -2.52 -9.56 12.10
CA MET A 185 -3.45 -8.68 12.82
C MET A 185 -4.44 -9.45 13.72
N GLY A 186 -4.41 -10.79 13.72
CA GLY A 186 -5.30 -11.63 14.54
C GLY A 186 -6.71 -11.78 13.99
N LEU A 187 -6.93 -11.48 12.70
CA LEU A 187 -8.25 -11.56 12.09
C LEU A 187 -8.66 -13.02 11.83
N PRO A 188 -9.94 -13.38 12.05
CA PRO A 188 -10.48 -14.67 11.65
C PRO A 188 -10.23 -14.98 10.18
N ARG A 189 -9.85 -16.23 9.87
CA ARG A 189 -9.53 -16.66 8.49
C ARG A 189 -10.64 -16.38 7.49
N GLU A 190 -11.89 -16.49 7.93
CA GLU A 190 -13.08 -16.19 7.11
C GLU A 190 -13.11 -14.72 6.66
N LEU A 191 -12.79 -13.79 7.57
CA LEU A 191 -12.69 -12.37 7.23
C LEU A 191 -11.49 -12.08 6.32
N VAL A 192 -10.37 -12.78 6.52
CA VAL A 192 -9.20 -12.65 5.64
C VAL A 192 -9.54 -13.09 4.21
N ARG A 193 -10.30 -14.18 4.06
CA ARG A 193 -10.77 -14.69 2.76
C ARG A 193 -11.85 -13.85 2.10
N SER A 194 -12.52 -12.98 2.83
CA SER A 194 -13.46 -12.02 2.27
C SER A 194 -12.90 -10.61 2.08
N SER A 195 -11.57 -10.46 2.23
CA SER A 195 -10.93 -9.15 2.21
C SER A 195 -10.48 -8.70 0.82
N LEU A 196 -10.71 -7.41 0.53
CA LEU A 196 -10.24 -6.69 -0.64
C LEU A 196 -9.52 -5.41 -0.24
N ARG A 197 -8.57 -4.97 -1.06
CA ARG A 197 -7.88 -3.69 -0.93
C ARG A 197 -8.13 -2.84 -2.16
N PHE A 198 -8.63 -1.64 -1.90
CA PHE A 198 -8.73 -0.55 -2.85
C PHE A 198 -7.60 0.44 -2.58
N SER A 199 -7.01 0.96 -3.65
CA SER A 199 -5.97 1.97 -3.57
C SER A 199 -6.21 2.98 -4.67
N PHE A 200 -6.16 4.26 -4.32
CA PHE A 200 -6.40 5.38 -5.23
C PHE A 200 -5.21 6.33 -5.20
N GLY A 201 -5.22 7.37 -6.03
CA GLY A 201 -4.11 8.30 -6.17
C GLY A 201 -4.57 9.74 -6.36
N PRO A 202 -3.61 10.66 -6.55
CA PRO A 202 -3.89 12.08 -6.77
C PRO A 202 -4.83 12.36 -7.96
N GLU A 203 -4.83 11.49 -8.97
CA GLU A 203 -5.65 11.62 -10.17
C GLU A 203 -7.05 10.99 -10.03
N THR A 204 -7.29 10.19 -8.98
CA THR A 204 -8.60 9.59 -8.75
C THR A 204 -9.61 10.67 -8.42
N THR A 205 -10.82 10.55 -8.96
CA THR A 205 -11.91 11.51 -8.78
C THR A 205 -12.99 11.00 -7.83
N SER A 206 -13.74 11.91 -7.21
CA SER A 206 -14.91 11.55 -6.39
C SER A 206 -15.96 10.79 -7.20
N GLN A 207 -16.15 11.12 -8.48
CA GLN A 207 -17.11 10.45 -9.36
C GLN A 207 -16.73 8.98 -9.62
N GLU A 208 -15.44 8.70 -9.83
CA GLU A 208 -14.96 7.32 -10.01
C GLU A 208 -15.18 6.48 -8.74
N LEU A 209 -14.93 7.04 -7.55
CA LEU A 209 -15.16 6.31 -6.29
C LEU A 209 -16.64 6.16 -5.95
N GLU A 210 -17.47 7.14 -6.31
CA GLU A 210 -18.93 7.02 -6.21
C GLU A 210 -19.44 5.87 -7.09
N THR A 211 -19.05 5.88 -8.36
CA THR A 211 -19.41 4.82 -9.32
C THR A 211 -18.90 3.45 -8.85
N ALA A 212 -17.66 3.38 -8.35
CA ALA A 212 -17.10 2.15 -7.82
C ALA A 212 -17.88 1.63 -6.60
N ALA A 213 -18.26 2.50 -5.65
CA ALA A 213 -19.03 2.10 -4.48
C ALA A 213 -20.43 1.57 -4.85
N GLU A 214 -21.09 2.18 -5.84
CA GLU A 214 -22.38 1.71 -6.38
C GLU A 214 -22.24 0.31 -7.01
N ILE A 215 -21.23 0.11 -7.86
CA ILE A 215 -20.94 -1.18 -8.48
C ILE A 215 -20.65 -2.23 -7.41
N ILE A 216 -19.81 -1.92 -6.42
CA ILE A 216 -19.49 -2.83 -5.31
C ILE A 216 -20.77 -3.25 -4.57
N GLY A 217 -21.63 -2.29 -4.21
CA GLY A 217 -22.90 -2.58 -3.55
C GLY A 217 -23.82 -3.47 -4.39
N ALA A 218 -23.96 -3.18 -5.68
CA ALA A 218 -24.79 -3.95 -6.61
C ALA A 218 -24.28 -5.40 -6.77
N ILE A 219 -22.95 -5.59 -6.91
CA ILE A 219 -22.35 -6.92 -7.03
C ILE A 219 -22.54 -7.71 -5.73
N VAL A 220 -22.29 -7.10 -4.57
CA VAL A 220 -22.46 -7.76 -3.27
C VAL A 220 -23.89 -8.24 -3.08
N LYS A 221 -24.88 -7.40 -3.42
CA LYS A 221 -26.29 -7.79 -3.41
C LYS A 221 -26.57 -8.97 -4.34
N ARG A 222 -26.13 -8.89 -5.60
CA ARG A 222 -26.30 -9.94 -6.62
C ARG A 222 -25.70 -11.28 -6.18
N LEU A 223 -24.51 -11.27 -5.58
CA LEU A 223 -23.83 -12.47 -5.10
C LEU A 223 -24.54 -13.10 -3.90
N ARG A 224 -25.03 -12.28 -2.96
CA ARG A 224 -25.81 -12.75 -1.81
C ARG A 224 -27.14 -13.36 -2.23
N ASP A 225 -27.83 -12.73 -3.18
CA ASP A 225 -29.11 -13.24 -3.69
C ASP A 225 -28.96 -14.62 -4.37
N ARG A 226 -27.87 -14.82 -5.15
CA ARG A 226 -27.55 -16.15 -5.73
C ARG A 226 -27.23 -17.19 -4.67
N HIS A 227 -26.51 -16.82 -3.61
CA HIS A 227 -26.13 -17.75 -2.56
C HIS A 227 -27.36 -18.24 -1.76
N ASN A 228 -28.30 -17.34 -1.50
CA ASN A 228 -29.59 -17.66 -0.86
C ASN A 228 -30.50 -18.53 -1.74
N TYR A 229 -30.30 -18.53 -3.06
CA TYR A 229 -31.06 -19.35 -4.00
C TYR A 229 -30.50 -20.77 -4.17
N MET A 230 -29.24 -21.00 -3.76
CA MET A 230 -28.53 -22.28 -3.87
C MET A 230 -28.36 -23.01 -2.53
N ALA A 231 -28.71 -22.37 -1.42
CA ALA A 231 -28.76 -22.94 -0.06
C ALA A 231 -30.18 -23.38 0.28
#